data_AF-A0A0M2RE85-F1
#
_entry.id   AF-A0A0M2RE85-F1
#
_cell.length_a   1.000
_cell.length_b   1.000
_cell.length_c   1.000
_cell.angle_alpha   90.00
_cell.angle_beta   90.00
_cell.angle_gamma   90.00
#
_symmetry.space_group_name_H-M   'P 1'
#
loop_
_entity.id
_entity.type
_entity.pdbx_description
1 polymer ?
#
loop_
_entity_poly.entity_id
_entity_poly.type
_entity_poly.pdbx_seq_one_letter_code
_entity_poly.pdbx_strand_id
1 'polypeptide(L)' 'MAYSAKNLSEDLGKEMEHGYRASKVAKLASQIHHNHRRELSRYLDCKLMQLTAMEEGPEFEFSEGEMRHLISELRSH' A
#
# COMPACT_ATOMS: atom_id res chain seq x y z
N MET A 1 18.14 5.16 3.89
CA MET A 1 17.74 3.78 4.22
C MET A 1 16.63 3.44 3.25
N ALA A 2 16.78 2.38 2.47
CA ALA A 2 15.79 2.04 1.45
C ALA A 2 14.42 1.77 2.07
N TYR A 3 13.36 2.26 1.43
CA TYR A 3 11.99 2.02 1.87
C TYR A 3 11.66 0.52 1.79
N SER A 4 11.24 -0.06 2.90
CA SER A 4 11.10 -1.52 3.06
C SER A 4 9.65 -1.99 3.19
N ALA A 5 9.42 -3.30 3.08
CA ALA A 5 8.10 -3.91 3.29
C ALA A 5 7.56 -3.64 4.70
N LYS A 6 8.45 -3.60 5.70
CA LYS A 6 8.10 -3.20 7.07
C LYS A 6 7.55 -1.78 7.12
N ASN A 7 8.22 -0.81 6.48
CA ASN A 7 7.74 0.57 6.44
C ASN A 7 6.35 0.65 5.79
N LEU A 8 6.16 -0.03 4.65
CA LEU A 8 4.86 -0.08 3.98
C LEU A 8 3.77 -0.69 4.86
N SER A 9 4.08 -1.78 5.57
CA SER A 9 3.11 -2.42 6.47
C SER A 9 2.70 -1.53 7.66
N GLU A 10 3.62 -0.71 8.15
CA GLU A 10 3.37 0.23 9.25
C GLU A 10 2.49 1.40 8.77
N ASP A 11 2.82 1.98 7.62
CA ASP A 11 2.06 3.10 7.06
C ASP A 11 0.63 2.69 6.66
N LEU A 12 0.48 1.54 6.01
CA LEU A 12 -0.84 0.97 5.71
C LEU A 12 -1.61 0.58 6.97
N GLY A 13 -0.92 0.03 7.97
CA GLY A 13 -1.52 -0.31 9.27
C GLY A 13 -2.12 0.91 9.96
N LYS A 14 -1.39 2.02 10.01
CA LYS A 14 -1.88 3.29 10.57
C LYS A 14 -3.08 3.83 9.81
N GLU A 15 -3.06 3.79 8.47
CA GLU A 15 -4.21 4.24 7.67
C GLU A 15 -5.47 3.38 7.97
N MET A 16 -5.29 2.08 8.19
CA MET A 16 -6.39 1.17 8.54
C MET A 16 -6.96 1.37 9.96
N GLU A 17 -6.21 1.94 10.91
CA GLU A 17 -6.71 2.21 12.28
C GLU A 17 -7.86 3.23 12.30
N HIS A 18 -7.94 4.10 11.28
CA HIS A 18 -9.00 5.10 11.15
C HIS A 18 -10.23 4.62 10.37
N GLY A 19 -10.28 3.32 10.04
CA GLY A 19 -11.33 2.71 9.22
C GLY A 19 -10.91 2.61 7.75
N TYR A 20 -11.23 1.48 7.13
CA TYR A 20 -10.81 1.20 5.76
C TYR A 20 -11.50 2.10 4.74
N ARG A 21 -10.69 2.79 3.92
CA ARG A 21 -11.14 3.62 2.80
C ARG A 21 -10.18 3.45 1.63
N ALA A 22 -10.64 2.78 0.58
CA ALA A 22 -9.82 2.47 -0.61
C ALA A 22 -9.13 3.72 -1.19
N SER A 23 -9.88 4.81 -1.41
CA SER A 23 -9.33 6.09 -1.89
C SER A 23 -8.23 6.70 -1.01
N LYS A 24 -8.26 6.46 0.30
CA LYS A 24 -7.21 6.95 1.21
C LYS A 24 -5.94 6.11 1.11
N VAL A 25 -6.11 4.79 1.05
CA VAL A 25 -5.01 3.84 0.85
C VAL A 25 -4.32 4.09 -0.49
N ALA A 26 -5.11 4.30 -1.55
CA ALA A 26 -4.59 4.55 -2.88
C ALA A 26 -3.76 5.85 -2.95
N LYS A 27 -4.28 6.92 -2.34
CA LYS A 27 -3.55 8.19 -2.22
C LYS A 27 -2.25 8.04 -1.42
N LEU A 28 -2.29 7.32 -0.30
CA LEU A 28 -1.10 7.03 0.51
C LEU A 28 -0.06 6.25 -0.31
N ALA A 29 -0.49 5.22 -1.03
CA ALA A 29 0.39 4.43 -1.89
C ALA A 29 1.03 5.27 -3.00
N SER A 30 0.27 6.14 -3.65
CA SER A 30 0.77 7.08 -4.66
C SER A 30 1.84 8.02 -4.08
N GLN A 31 1.62 8.56 -2.86
CA GLN A 31 2.59 9.40 -2.17
C GLN A 31 3.87 8.65 -1.82
N ILE A 32 3.76 7.44 -1.27
CA ILE A 32 4.92 6.59 -0.95
C ILE A 32 5.69 6.25 -2.22
N HIS A 33 4.99 5.85 -3.29
CA HIS A 33 5.60 5.52 -4.57
C HIS A 33 6.39 6.69 -5.14
N HIS A 34 5.80 7.89 -5.14
CA HIS A 34 6.46 9.09 -5.62
C HIS A 34 7.70 9.44 -4.78
N ASN A 35 7.58 9.42 -3.46
CA ASN A 35 8.65 9.83 -2.54
C ASN A 35 9.83 8.85 -2.52
N HIS A 36 9.56 7.56 -2.70
CA HIS A 36 10.56 6.51 -2.55
C HIS A 36 10.93 5.83 -3.87
N ARG A 37 10.44 6.30 -5.03
CA ARG A 37 10.56 5.63 -6.34
C ARG A 37 11.95 5.06 -6.66
N ARG A 38 13.01 5.76 -6.30
CA ARG A 38 14.41 5.36 -6.58
C ARG A 38 14.94 4.27 -5.65
N GLU A 39 14.27 4.04 -4.53
CA GLU A 39 14.69 3.17 -3.44
C GLU A 39 13.80 1.92 -3.32
N LEU A 40 12.70 1.85 -4.08
CA LEU A 40 11.78 0.72 -4.05
C LEU A 40 12.40 -0.52 -4.69
N SER A 41 12.24 -1.65 -4.01
CA SER A 41 12.41 -2.95 -4.66
C SER A 41 11.29 -3.16 -5.69
N ARG A 42 11.54 -4.02 -6.69
CA ARG A 42 10.51 -4.39 -7.68
C ARG A 42 9.22 -4.90 -7.03
N TYR A 43 9.33 -5.65 -5.94
CA TYR A 43 8.17 -6.15 -5.19
C TYR A 43 7.32 -5.00 -4.65
N LEU A 44 7.94 -4.02 -3.98
CA LEU A 44 7.23 -2.88 -3.41
C LEU A 44 6.68 -1.94 -4.48
N ASP A 45 7.43 -1.73 -5.56
CA ASP A 45 6.97 -0.97 -6.72
C ASP A 45 5.67 -1.55 -7.29
N CYS A 46 5.62 -2.87 -7.50
CA CYS A 46 4.40 -3.55 -7.96
C CYS A 46 3.23 -3.43 -6.97
N LYS A 47 3.45 -3.62 -5.66
CA LYS A 47 2.38 -3.50 -4.66
C LYS A 47 1.84 -2.07 -4.59
N LEU A 48 2.71 -1.07 -4.62
CA LEU A 48 2.32 0.34 -4.59
C LEU A 48 1.56 0.75 -5.86
N MET A 49 1.95 0.25 -7.03
CA MET A 49 1.19 0.46 -8.26
C MET A 49 -0.20 -0.17 -8.20
N GLN A 50 -0.33 -1.39 -7.67
CA GLN A 50 -1.64 -2.05 -7.48
C GLN A 50 -2.54 -1.24 -6.55
N LEU A 51 -2.00 -0.75 -5.44
CA LEU A 51 -2.75 0.08 -4.50
C LEU A 51 -3.14 1.43 -5.10
N THR A 52 -2.28 2.04 -5.91
CA THR A 52 -2.58 3.31 -6.59
C THR A 52 -3.69 3.13 -7.62
N ALA A 53 -3.75 1.98 -8.30
CA ALA A 53 -4.80 1.67 -9.28
C ALA A 53 -6.21 1.60 -8.66
N MET A 54 -6.33 1.49 -7.32
CA MET A 54 -7.63 1.56 -6.64
C MET A 54 -8.31 2.94 -6.80
N GLU A 55 -7.59 4.00 -7.22
CA GLU A 55 -8.22 5.29 -7.57
C GLU A 55 -9.02 5.23 -8.89
N GLU A 56 -8.74 4.24 -9.75
CA GLU A 56 -9.36 4.13 -11.07
C GLU A 56 -10.83 3.69 -11.00
N GLY A 57 -11.20 2.91 -9.99
CA GLY A 57 -12.59 2.49 -9.79
C GLY A 57 -12.78 1.32 -8.83
N PRO A 58 -14.03 1.04 -8.40
CA PRO A 58 -14.38 -0.04 -7.47
C PRO A 58 -13.93 -1.44 -7.90
N GLU A 59 -13.77 -1.66 -9.21
CA GLU A 59 -13.30 -2.93 -9.79
C GLU A 59 -11.82 -3.22 -9.50
N PHE A 60 -11.05 -2.19 -9.13
CA PHE A 60 -9.64 -2.29 -8.74
C PHE A 60 -9.45 -2.16 -7.23
N GLU A 61 -10.49 -1.74 -6.50
CA GLU A 61 -10.43 -1.59 -5.06
C GLU A 61 -10.23 -2.93 -4.37
N PHE A 62 -9.30 -2.95 -3.42
CA PHE A 62 -9.19 -4.08 -2.50
C PHE A 62 -10.37 -4.06 -1.54
N SER A 63 -10.82 -5.22 -1.10
CA SER A 63 -11.64 -5.32 0.09
C SER A 63 -10.80 -5.05 1.34
N GLU A 64 -11.47 -4.75 2.46
CA GLU A 64 -10.78 -4.63 3.75
C GLU A 64 -10.03 -5.91 4.13
N GLY A 65 -10.59 -7.09 3.80
CA GLY A 65 -9.96 -8.38 4.04
C GLY A 65 -8.67 -8.57 3.24
N GLU A 66 -8.67 -8.22 1.96
CA GLU A 66 -7.49 -8.24 1.10
C GLU A 66 -6.42 -7.24 1.59
N MET A 67 -6.85 -6.08 2.09
CA MET A 67 -5.93 -5.10 2.68
C MET A 67 -5.24 -5.64 3.95
N ARG A 68 -6.00 -6.27 4.85
CA ARG A 68 -5.46 -6.91 6.05
C ARG A 68 -4.51 -8.06 5.69
N HIS A 69 -4.84 -8.84 4.67
CA HIS A 69 -3.98 -9.89 4.17
C HIS A 69 -2.65 -9.34 3.63
N LEU A 70 -2.70 -8.29 2.80
CA LEU A 70 -1.51 -7.64 2.26
C LEU A 70 -0.61 -7.08 3.38
N ILE A 71 -1.18 -6.44 4.41
CA ILE A 71 -0.38 -5.96 5.55
C ILE A 71 0.32 -7.12 6.27
N SER A 72 -0.36 -8.26 6.43
CA SER A 72 0.24 -9.46 7.02
C SER A 72 1.36 -10.06 6.14
N GLU A 73 1.17 -10.08 4.82
CA GLU A 73 2.18 -10.50 3.84
C GLU A 73 3.43 -9.62 3.96
N LEU A 74 3.26 -8.29 3.97
CA LEU A 74 4.35 -7.32 4.06
C LEU A 74 5.15 -7.40 5.37
N ARG A 75 4.53 -7.83 6.48
CA ARG A 75 5.22 -8.07 7.76
C ARG A 75 6.08 -9.33 7.76
N SER A 76 5.81 -10.24 6.84
CA SER A 76 6.49 -11.54 6.74
C SER A 76 7.54 -11.59 5.62
N HIS A 77 7.69 -10.48 4.86
CA HIS A 77 8.65 -10.29 3.78
C HIS A 77 9.93 -9.61 4.29
#